data_AF-A0AAU5TX53-F1
#
_entry.id   AF-A0AAU5TX53-F1
#
_cell.length_a   1.000
_cell.length_b   1.000
_cell.length_c   1.000
_cell.angle_alpha   90.00
_cell.angle_beta   90.00
_cell.angle_gamma   90.00
#
_symmetry.space_group_name_H-M   'P 1'
#
loop_
_entity.id
_entity.type
_entity.pdbx_description
1 polymer ?
#
loop_
_entity_poly.entity_id
_entity_poly.type
_entity_poly.pdbx_seq_one_letter_code
_entity_poly.pdbx_strand_id
1 'polypeptide(L)' 'MSSNNTAPLACSYYWDGWVNAPGRGQAWAVGTVTVPADQGRAGALRSVVAWLDSQGCTVDADAISLTRATTPLTQERG' A
#
# COMPACT_ATOMS: atom_id res chain seq x y z
N MET A 1 13.16 -33.49 -2.37
CA MET A 1 12.47 -32.36 -1.72
C MET A 1 13.07 -31.09 -2.25
N SER A 2 12.37 -30.36 -3.11
CA SER A 2 12.81 -29.05 -3.58
C SER A 2 11.67 -28.07 -3.33
N SER A 3 11.65 -27.52 -2.11
CA SER A 3 10.78 -26.40 -1.80
C SER A 3 11.31 -25.20 -2.59
N ASN A 4 10.67 -24.93 -3.73
CA ASN A 4 10.90 -23.74 -4.52
C ASN A 4 10.49 -22.54 -3.66
N ASN A 5 11.44 -21.99 -2.90
CA ASN A 5 11.25 -20.79 -2.10
C ASN A 5 11.28 -19.60 -3.06
N THR A 6 10.19 -19.43 -3.81
CA THR A 6 9.95 -18.21 -4.57
C THR A 6 9.75 -17.11 -3.55
N ALA A 7 10.77 -16.26 -3.36
CA ALA A 7 10.65 -15.05 -2.56
C ALA A 7 9.37 -14.27 -2.96
N PRO A 8 8.67 -13.62 -2.01
CA PRO A 8 7.41 -12.96 -2.32
C PRO A 8 7.63 -11.92 -3.41
N LEU A 9 7.04 -12.17 -4.58
CA LEU A 9 7.13 -11.31 -5.78
C LEU A 9 6.40 -9.98 -5.59
N ALA A 10 5.58 -9.87 -4.54
CA ALA A 10 4.82 -8.69 -4.20
C ALA A 10 4.89 -8.41 -2.68
N CYS A 11 4.83 -7.13 -2.33
CA CYS A 11 4.73 -6.63 -0.97
C CYS A 11 3.43 -5.85 -0.82
N SER A 12 2.67 -6.17 0.22
CA SER A 12 1.48 -5.42 0.60
C SER A 12 1.81 -4.41 1.70
N TYR A 13 1.21 -3.25 1.64
CA TYR A 13 1.31 -2.18 2.63
C TYR A 13 -0.09 -1.72 3.00
N TYR A 14 -0.36 -1.65 4.29
CA TYR A 14 -1.45 -0.84 4.81
C TYR A 14 -1.03 0.63 4.75
N TRP A 15 -1.95 1.50 4.38
CA TRP A 15 -1.72 2.93 4.39
C TRP A 15 -2.89 3.68 5.02
N ASP A 16 -2.57 4.80 5.64
CA ASP A 16 -3.53 5.70 6.27
C ASP A 16 -3.02 7.14 6.18
N GLY A 17 -3.94 8.10 6.08
CA GLY A 17 -3.56 9.51 6.03
C GLY A 17 -4.71 10.48 5.74
N TRP A 18 -4.42 11.77 5.91
CA TRP A 18 -5.35 12.84 5.59
C TRP A 18 -5.31 13.19 4.10
N VAL A 19 -6.48 13.15 3.46
CA VAL A 19 -6.65 13.49 2.04
C VAL A 19 -7.71 14.58 1.90
N ASN A 20 -7.59 15.45 0.89
CA ASN A 20 -8.66 16.39 0.55
C ASN A 20 -9.53 15.78 -0.54
N ALA A 21 -10.79 15.53 -0.21
CA ALA A 21 -11.77 14.94 -1.11
C ALA A 21 -12.67 16.03 -1.72
N PRO A 22 -13.02 15.92 -3.01
CA PRO A 22 -13.94 16.85 -3.67
C PRO A 22 -15.27 16.96 -2.92
N GLY A 23 -15.69 18.18 -2.60
CA GLY A 23 -16.95 18.46 -1.93
C GLY A 23 -17.04 18.05 -0.46
N ARG A 24 -16.01 17.45 0.13
CA ARG A 24 -15.96 17.05 1.54
C ARG A 24 -14.83 17.71 2.34
N GLY A 25 -13.84 18.28 1.66
CA GLY A 25 -12.67 18.87 2.32
C GLY A 25 -11.73 17.78 2.84
N GLN A 26 -11.02 18.08 3.94
CA GLN A 26 -10.06 17.15 4.52
C GLN A 26 -10.76 15.97 5.20
N ALA A 27 -10.38 14.74 4.83
CA ALA A 27 -10.94 13.49 5.34
C ALA A 27 -9.83 12.47 5.60
N TRP A 28 -10.01 11.64 6.63
CA TRP A 28 -9.09 10.55 6.93
C TRP A 28 -9.41 9.36 6.02
N ALA A 29 -8.41 8.83 5.31
CA ALA A 29 -8.53 7.69 4.43
C ALA A 29 -7.58 6.58 4.86
N VAL A 30 -8.00 5.33 4.63
CA VAL A 30 -7.22 4.13 4.92
C VAL A 30 -7.37 3.13 3.78
N GLY A 31 -6.35 2.33 3.54
CA GLY A 31 -6.43 1.30 2.51
C GLY A 31 -5.25 0.34 2.54
N THR A 32 -5.23 -0.55 1.55
CA THR A 32 -4.11 -1.46 1.31
C THR A 32 -3.64 -1.29 -0.13
N VAL A 33 -2.34 -1.28 -0.34
CA VAL A 33 -1.73 -1.30 -1.67
C VAL A 33 -0.79 -2.49 -1.76
N THR A 34 -0.82 -3.19 -2.89
CA THR A 34 0.12 -4.27 -3.18
C THR A 34 0.96 -3.86 -4.37
N VAL A 35 2.27 -3.87 -4.20
CA VAL A 35 3.24 -3.53 -5.23
C VAL A 35 4.25 -4.65 -5.41
N PRO A 36 4.90 -4.75 -6.58
CA PRO A 36 6.06 -5.60 -6.76
C PRO A 36 7.11 -5.37 -5.67
N ALA A 37 7.78 -6.44 -5.23
CA ALA A 37 8.72 -6.35 -4.10
C ALA A 37 9.92 -5.42 -4.37
N ASP A 38 10.35 -5.31 -5.63
CA ASP A 38 11.41 -4.41 -6.11
C ASP A 38 11.01 -2.92 -6.01
N GLN A 39 9.72 -2.61 -6.03
CA GLN A 39 9.22 -1.24 -5.85
C GLN A 39 9.25 -0.78 -4.38
N GLY A 40 9.12 -1.71 -3.43
CA GLY A 40 9.18 -1.44 -2.00
C GLY A 40 8.19 -0.37 -1.52
N ARG A 41 8.54 0.32 -0.42
CA ARG A 41 7.69 1.36 0.18
C ARG A 41 7.50 2.57 -0.74
N ALA A 42 8.53 2.97 -1.47
CA ALA A 42 8.48 4.16 -2.31
C ALA A 42 7.57 3.99 -3.53
N GLY A 43 7.50 2.78 -4.11
CA GLY A 43 6.50 2.49 -5.14
C GLY A 43 5.10 2.34 -4.57
N ALA A 44 4.95 1.73 -3.38
CA ALA A 44 3.67 1.69 -2.68
C ALA A 44 3.08 3.09 -2.46
N LEU A 45 3.88 4.04 -1.97
CA LEU A 45 3.46 5.43 -1.80
C LEU A 45 3.03 6.07 -3.12
N ARG A 46 3.83 5.90 -4.19
CA ARG A 46 3.48 6.43 -5.52
C ARG A 46 2.17 5.85 -6.04
N SER A 47 1.94 4.55 -5.88
CA SER A 47 0.69 3.91 -6.27
C SER A 47 -0.51 4.43 -5.48
N VAL A 48 -0.36 4.67 -4.17
CA VAL A 48 -1.42 5.26 -3.33
C VAL A 48 -1.76 6.68 -3.77
N VAL A 49 -0.74 7.53 -3.96
CA VAL A 49 -0.94 8.92 -4.40
C VAL A 49 -1.59 8.97 -5.78
N ALA A 50 -1.11 8.16 -6.73
CA ALA A 50 -1.70 8.11 -8.08
C ALA A 50 -3.16 7.61 -8.05
N TRP A 51 -3.47 6.64 -7.18
CA TRP A 51 -4.84 6.18 -7.01
C TRP A 51 -5.72 7.28 -6.41
N LEU A 52 -5.27 7.99 -5.37
CA LEU A 52 -6.01 9.11 -4.78
C LEU A 52 -6.27 10.23 -5.80
N ASP A 53 -5.26 10.58 -6.60
CA ASP A 53 -5.39 11.56 -7.69
C ASP A 53 -6.44 11.12 -8.72
N SER A 54 -6.49 9.84 -9.08
CA SER A 54 -7.52 9.28 -9.97
C SER A 54 -8.94 9.39 -9.40
N GLN A 55 -9.09 9.47 -8.08
CA GLN A 55 -10.38 9.71 -7.41
C GLN A 55 -10.71 11.21 -7.28
N GLY A 56 -9.83 12.09 -7.77
CA GLY A 56 -9.91 13.53 -7.58
C GLY A 56 -9.49 13.99 -6.19
N CYS A 57 -8.89 13.11 -5.38
CA CYS A 57 -8.40 13.45 -4.05
C CYS A 57 -6.96 13.97 -4.14
N THR A 58 -6.67 15.09 -3.48
CA THR A 58 -5.30 15.59 -3.34
C THR A 58 -4.74 15.20 -1.97
N VAL A 59 -3.47 14.79 -1.92
CA VAL A 59 -2.82 14.35 -0.69
C VAL A 59 -1.37 14.82 -0.66
N ASP A 60 -0.88 15.18 0.53
CA ASP A 60 0.55 15.34 0.77
C ASP A 60 1.16 13.96 1.06
N ALA A 61 2.23 13.60 0.34
CA ALA A 61 2.88 12.30 0.53
C ALA A 61 3.43 12.13 1.96
N ASP A 62 3.81 13.21 2.63
CA ASP A 62 4.24 13.21 4.03
C ASP A 62 3.07 13.01 5.01
N ALA A 63 1.83 13.23 4.57
CA ALA A 63 0.62 12.92 5.34
C ALA A 63 0.18 11.45 5.24
N ILE A 64 0.85 10.64 4.41
CA ILE A 64 0.57 9.21 4.26
C ILE A 64 1.56 8.37 5.09
N SER A 65 1.00 7.63 6.04
CA SER A 65 1.71 6.56 6.72
C SER A 65 1.57 5.26 5.93
N LEU A 66 2.68 4.53 5.77
CA LEU A 66 2.71 3.20 5.19
C LEU A 66 3.27 2.22 6.21
N THR A 67 2.55 1.14 6.46
CA THR A 67 2.99 0.04 7.30
C THR A 67 2.98 -1.21 6.45
N ARG A 68 4.12 -1.94 6.39
CA ARG A 68 4.18 -3.17 5.62
C ARG A 68 3.18 -4.16 6.21
N ALA A 69 2.23 -4.60 5.41
CA ALA A 69 1.35 -5.68 5.82
C ALA A 69 2.22 -6.92 5.87
N THR A 70 2.55 -7.38 7.07
CA THR A 70 2.98 -8.74 7.29
C THR A 70 1.77 -9.62 7.01
N THR A 71 1.52 -9.93 5.74
CA THR A 71 0.73 -11.09 5.41
C THR A 71 1.41 -12.23 6.19
N PRO A 72 0.74 -12.90 7.14
CA PRO A 72 1.29 -14.14 7.64
C PRO A 72 1.50 -14.99 6.40
N LEU A 73 2.73 -15.40 6.14
CA LEU A 73 2.99 -16.46 5.18
C LEU A 73 2.23 -17.66 5.76
N THR A 74 0.98 -17.87 5.32
CA THR A 74 0.31 -19.16 5.51
C THR A 74 1.05 -20.14 4.62
N GLN A 75 2.22 -20.56 5.11
CA GLN A 75 2.89 -21.76 4.71
C GLN A 75 2.87 -22.69 5.93
N GLU A 76 1.67 -23.08 6.35
CA GLU A 76 1.49 -24.27 7.18
C GLU A 76 0.59 -25.22 6.40
N ARG A 77 1.16 -25.78 5.32
CA ARG A 77 0.85 -27.16 4.94
C ARG A 77 1.83 -28.04 5.69
N GLY A 78 1.33 -28.75 6.69
CA GLY A 78 2.02 -29.80 7.44
C GLY A 78 1.01 -30.57 8.25
#